data_AF-K1PYY7-F1
#
_entry.id   AF-K1PYY7-F1
#
_cell.length_a   1.000
_cell.length_b   1.000
_cell.length_c   1.000
_cell.angle_alpha   90.00
_cell.angle_beta   90.00
_cell.angle_gamma   90.00
#
_symmetry.space_group_name_H-M   'P 1'
#
loop_
_entity.id
_entity.type
_entity.pdbx_description
1 polymer ?
#
loop_
_entity_poly.entity_id
_entity_poly.type
_entity_poly.pdbx_seq_one_letter_code
_entity_poly.pdbx_strand_id
1 'polypeptide(L)'
;MQNMTFNIFASFKMESFSAEIHIDTTLSQAALDELQVLVHHDRGLYVPDLLRDISWEILGICQQIIGNLQAALYSYQQSLTQHPYNRIQTATQKRIQDIVQSTQHQYVEDLPLD
;
A
#
# COMPACT_ATOMS: atom_id res chain seq x y z
N MET A 1 -32.74 -4.00 -35.74
CA MET A 1 -32.83 -3.51 -34.34
C MET A 1 -32.13 -4.50 -33.39
N GLN A 2 -30.82 -4.66 -33.51
CA GLN A 2 -29.99 -5.49 -32.63
C GLN A 2 -28.69 -4.72 -32.46
N ASN A 3 -28.66 -3.69 -31.62
CA ASN A 3 -27.44 -2.93 -31.24
C ASN A 3 -27.72 -1.96 -30.07
N MET A 4 -28.60 -2.33 -29.12
CA MET A 4 -28.91 -1.43 -27.98
C MET A 4 -29.00 -2.14 -26.62
N THR A 5 -28.70 -3.44 -26.53
CA THR A 5 -28.80 -4.19 -25.27
C THR A 5 -27.43 -4.62 -24.70
N PHE A 6 -26.36 -4.59 -25.51
CA PHE A 6 -25.03 -5.04 -25.07
C PHE A 6 -24.28 -4.00 -24.21
N ASN A 7 -24.72 -2.74 -24.20
CA ASN A 7 -24.02 -1.63 -23.54
C ASN A 7 -24.47 -1.33 -22.11
N ILE A 8 -25.51 -2.02 -21.60
CA ILE A 8 -26.07 -1.73 -20.27
C ILE A 8 -25.44 -2.63 -19.19
N PHE A 9 -25.04 -3.85 -19.53
CA PHE A 9 -24.44 -4.79 -18.56
C PHE A 9 -22.96 -4.50 -18.26
N ALA A 10 -22.21 -3.90 -19.18
CA ALA A 10 -20.81 -3.52 -18.97
C ALA A 10 -20.66 -2.32 -18.01
N SER A 11 -21.64 -1.41 -18.02
CA SER A 11 -21.60 -0.17 -17.22
C SER A 11 -21.98 -0.40 -15.76
N PHE A 12 -22.89 -1.34 -15.47
CA PHE A 12 -23.36 -1.58 -14.09
C PHE A 12 -22.35 -2.35 -13.22
N LYS A 13 -21.39 -3.07 -13.82
CA LYS A 13 -20.39 -3.85 -13.07
C LYS A 13 -19.17 -3.05 -12.61
N MET A 14 -18.93 -1.88 -13.19
CA MET A 14 -17.81 -1.00 -12.80
C MET A 14 -18.16 -0.18 -11.54
N GLU A 15 -19.40 0.29 -11.43
CA GLU A 15 -19.84 1.17 -10.33
C GLU A 15 -20.00 0.41 -9.00
N SER A 16 -20.53 -0.82 -9.04
CA SER A 16 -20.63 -1.67 -7.84
C SER A 16 -19.27 -2.18 -7.34
N PHE A 17 -18.33 -2.45 -8.25
CA PHE A 17 -16.95 -2.83 -7.87
C PHE A 17 -16.18 -1.65 -7.30
N SER A 18 -16.34 -0.46 -7.89
CA SER A 18 -15.74 0.76 -7.36
C SER A 18 -16.31 1.11 -5.99
N ALA A 19 -17.61 0.94 -5.74
CA ALA A 19 -18.21 1.23 -4.45
C ALA A 19 -17.72 0.28 -3.34
N GLU A 20 -17.64 -1.02 -3.61
CA GLU A 20 -17.15 -2.01 -2.65
C GLU A 20 -15.65 -1.80 -2.33
N ILE A 21 -14.82 -1.53 -3.35
CA ILE A 21 -13.43 -1.11 -3.13
C ILE A 21 -13.36 0.23 -2.40
N HIS A 22 -14.23 1.20 -2.69
CA HIS A 22 -14.15 2.51 -2.05
C HIS A 22 -14.56 2.44 -0.58
N ILE A 23 -15.56 1.63 -0.23
CA ILE A 23 -15.94 1.34 1.16
C ILE A 23 -14.83 0.58 1.87
N ASP A 24 -14.25 -0.45 1.25
CA ASP A 24 -13.10 -1.18 1.79
C ASP A 24 -11.87 -0.29 1.93
N THR A 25 -11.62 0.61 0.98
CA THR A 25 -10.51 1.58 1.03
C THR A 25 -10.74 2.60 2.14
N THR A 26 -11.97 3.05 2.36
CA THR A 26 -12.29 4.01 3.43
C THR A 26 -12.15 3.37 4.81
N LEU A 27 -12.64 2.14 4.99
CA LEU A 27 -12.47 1.37 6.22
C LEU A 27 -10.99 1.00 6.44
N SER A 28 -10.29 0.60 5.38
CA SER A 28 -8.86 0.31 5.41
C SER A 28 -8.02 1.55 5.69
N GLN A 29 -8.44 2.73 5.23
CA GLN A 29 -7.80 4.01 5.54
C GLN A 29 -7.97 4.37 7.02
N ALA A 30 -9.16 4.20 7.60
CA ALA A 30 -9.37 4.43 9.03
C ALA A 30 -8.52 3.46 9.89
N ALA A 31 -8.49 2.17 9.53
CA ALA A 31 -7.63 1.19 10.18
C ALA A 31 -6.13 1.48 9.98
N LEU A 32 -5.77 2.03 8.82
CA LEU A 32 -4.41 2.47 8.52
C LEU A 32 -4.02 3.66 9.39
N ASP A 33 -4.90 4.62 9.60
CA ASP A 33 -4.66 5.79 10.43
C ASP A 33 -4.48 5.37 11.91
N GLU A 34 -5.31 4.44 12.40
CA GLU A 34 -5.12 3.83 13.73
C GLU A 34 -3.79 3.08 13.84
N LEU A 35 -3.43 2.29 12.81
CA LEU A 35 -2.16 1.58 12.76
C LEU A 35 -0.98 2.55 12.69
N GLN A 36 -1.09 3.65 11.95
CA GLN A 36 -0.06 4.70 11.92
C GLN A 36 0.13 5.33 13.29
N VAL A 37 -0.97 5.70 13.96
CA VAL A 37 -0.90 6.26 15.32
C VAL A 37 -0.23 5.28 16.25
N LEU A 38 -0.65 4.01 16.23
CA LEU A 38 -0.09 2.95 17.05
C LEU A 38 1.41 2.78 16.76
N VAL A 39 1.81 2.56 15.51
CA VAL A 39 3.19 2.20 15.15
C VAL A 39 4.16 3.38 15.28
N HIS A 40 3.74 4.61 14.92
CA HIS A 40 4.60 5.79 15.02
C HIS A 40 4.75 6.32 16.45
N HIS A 41 3.68 6.26 17.27
CA HIS A 41 3.73 6.78 18.64
C HIS A 41 4.14 5.71 19.65
N ASP A 42 4.25 4.46 19.23
CA ASP A 42 4.67 3.40 20.12
C ASP A 42 6.18 3.40 20.37
N ARG A 43 6.53 3.70 21.62
CA ARG A 43 7.89 3.57 22.17
C ARG A 43 8.12 2.18 22.78
N GLY A 44 7.43 1.14 22.28
CA GLY A 44 7.42 -0.20 22.86
C GLY A 44 6.47 -0.35 24.05
N LEU A 45 5.47 0.52 24.18
CA LEU A 45 4.48 0.51 25.28
C LEU A 45 3.22 -0.30 24.91
N TYR A 46 2.85 -0.31 23.63
CA TYR A 46 1.63 -0.88 23.10
C TYR A 46 1.90 -1.97 22.06
N VAL A 47 2.99 -1.87 21.28
CA VAL A 47 3.44 -2.92 20.37
C VAL A 47 4.69 -3.56 20.97
N PRO A 48 4.64 -4.85 21.36
CA PRO A 48 5.82 -5.59 21.79
C PRO A 48 6.92 -5.50 20.73
N ASP A 49 8.18 -5.39 21.15
CA ASP A 49 9.33 -5.31 20.23
C ASP A 49 9.36 -6.46 19.19
N LEU A 50 8.85 -7.64 19.57
CA LEU A 50 8.72 -8.82 18.71
C LEU A 50 7.80 -8.60 17.49
N LEU A 51 6.85 -7.67 17.60
CA LEU A 51 5.84 -7.40 16.57
C LEU A 51 6.14 -6.13 15.78
N ARG A 52 7.20 -5.39 16.14
CA ARG A 52 7.44 -4.06 15.58
C ARG A 52 7.86 -4.11 14.12
N ASP A 53 8.70 -5.09 13.74
CA ASP A 53 9.11 -5.31 12.35
C ASP A 53 7.90 -5.64 11.46
N ILE A 54 7.02 -6.54 11.91
CA ILE A 54 5.83 -6.92 11.15
C ILE A 54 4.76 -5.81 11.12
N SER A 55 4.60 -5.02 12.18
CA SER A 55 3.67 -3.89 12.18
C SER A 55 4.08 -2.82 11.16
N TRP A 56 5.38 -2.50 11.07
CA TRP A 56 5.90 -1.60 10.04
C TRP A 56 5.74 -2.18 8.63
N GLU A 57 5.93 -3.48 8.45
CA GLU A 57 5.70 -4.15 7.16
C GLU A 57 4.24 -4.05 6.71
N ILE A 58 3.28 -4.37 7.60
CA ILE A 58 1.84 -4.27 7.31
C ILE A 58 1.47 -2.83 6.94
N LEU A 59 1.97 -1.86 7.71
CA LEU A 59 1.77 -0.44 7.43
C LEU A 59 2.27 -0.06 6.03
N GLY A 60 3.45 -0.53 5.65
CA GLY A 60 4.01 -0.30 4.32
C GLY A 60 3.17 -0.91 3.19
N ILE A 61 2.61 -2.11 3.39
CA ILE A 61 1.73 -2.77 2.42
C ILE A 61 0.45 -1.96 2.20
N CYS A 62 -0.20 -1.55 3.28
CA CYS A 62 -1.43 -0.76 3.20
C CYS A 62 -1.18 0.57 2.47
N GLN A 63 -0.10 1.27 2.80
CA GLN A 63 0.30 2.52 2.12
C GLN A 63 0.59 2.29 0.64
N GLN A 64 1.20 1.16 0.28
CA GLN A 64 1.47 0.79 -1.11
C GLN A 64 0.17 0.51 -1.89
N ILE A 65 -0.81 -0.19 -1.29
CA ILE A 65 -2.11 -0.47 -1.90
C ILE A 65 -2.89 0.83 -2.16
N ILE A 66 -2.84 1.77 -1.22
CA ILE A 66 -3.48 3.09 -1.33
C ILE A 66 -2.71 4.02 -2.31
N GLY A 67 -1.53 3.61 -2.78
CA GLY A 67 -0.72 4.36 -3.75
C GLY A 67 0.21 5.40 -3.12
N ASN A 68 0.31 5.49 -1.80
CA ASN A 68 1.27 6.34 -1.12
C ASN A 68 2.65 5.64 -1.04
N LEU A 69 3.34 5.61 -2.18
CA LEU A 69 4.63 4.92 -2.32
C LEU A 69 5.73 5.49 -1.41
N GLN A 70 5.73 6.80 -1.16
CA GLN A 70 6.72 7.44 -0.29
C GLN A 70 6.54 7.01 1.16
N ALA A 71 5.31 6.99 1.67
CA ALA A 71 5.02 6.51 3.01
C ALA A 71 5.32 5.00 3.14
N ALA A 72 4.96 4.22 2.11
CA ALA A 72 5.25 2.79 2.07
C ALA A 72 6.75 2.50 2.19
N LEU A 73 7.59 3.22 1.44
CA LEU A 73 9.06 3.11 1.51
C LEU A 73 9.58 3.43 2.91
N TYR A 74 9.06 4.50 3.53
CA TYR A 74 9.44 4.85 4.89
C TYR A 74 9.12 3.71 5.87
N SER A 75 7.93 3.13 5.79
CA SER A 75 7.50 2.03 6.66
C SER A 75 8.35 0.77 6.46
N TYR A 76 8.66 0.42 5.21
CA TYR A 76 9.57 -0.70 4.91
C TYR A 76 10.99 -0.47 5.45
N GLN A 77 11.51 0.76 5.34
CA GLN A 77 12.80 1.10 5.94
C GLN A 77 12.75 0.97 7.46
N GLN A 78 11.70 1.46 8.11
CA GLN A 78 11.53 1.31 9.56
C GLN A 78 11.48 -0.16 9.98
N SER A 79 10.75 -1.01 9.25
CA SER A 79 10.73 -2.47 9.45
C SER A 79 12.15 -3.07 9.44
N LEU A 80 12.98 -2.67 8.48
CA LEU A 80 14.37 -3.13 8.37
C LEU A 80 15.30 -2.61 9.49
N THR A 81 14.96 -1.50 10.14
CA THR A 81 15.73 -1.00 11.30
C THR A 81 15.41 -1.74 12.60
N GLN A 82 14.27 -2.45 12.67
CA GLN A 82 13.89 -3.23 13.83
C GLN A 82 14.66 -4.56 13.90
N HIS A 83 14.69 -5.18 15.08
CA HIS A 83 15.29 -6.50 15.23
C HIS A 83 14.50 -7.54 14.41
N PRO A 84 15.18 -8.42 13.63
CA PRO A 84 14.56 -9.25 12.61
C PRO A 84 13.84 -10.49 13.18
N TYR A 85 12.88 -10.29 14.09
CA TYR A 85 12.17 -11.37 14.76
C TYR A 85 11.34 -12.24 13.80
N ASN A 86 10.70 -11.62 12.80
CA ASN A 86 9.81 -12.30 11.86
C ASN A 86 10.46 -12.66 10.52
N ARG A 87 11.77 -12.40 10.37
CA ARG A 87 12.58 -12.76 9.19
C ARG A 87 12.01 -12.28 7.84
N ILE A 88 11.39 -11.10 7.83
CA ILE A 88 10.72 -10.51 6.67
C ILE A 88 11.66 -9.71 5.73
N GLN A 89 12.94 -9.56 6.08
CA GLN A 89 13.86 -8.59 5.45
C GLN A 89 13.99 -8.78 3.94
N THR A 90 14.13 -10.03 3.48
CA THR A 90 14.27 -10.33 2.05
C THR A 90 13.03 -9.91 1.26
N ALA A 91 11.84 -10.12 1.83
CA ALA A 91 10.58 -9.70 1.20
C ALA A 91 10.48 -8.17 1.20
N THR A 92 10.77 -7.52 2.33
CA THR A 92 10.77 -6.06 2.47
C THR A 92 11.73 -5.38 1.47
N GLN A 93 12.95 -5.91 1.33
CA GLN A 93 13.93 -5.40 0.36
C GLN A 93 13.45 -5.52 -1.09
N LYS A 94 12.82 -6.65 -1.44
CA LYS A 94 12.26 -6.84 -2.78
C LYS A 94 11.14 -5.82 -3.05
N ARG A 95 10.23 -5.59 -2.10
CA ARG A 95 9.17 -4.57 -2.23
C ARG A 95 9.75 -3.16 -2.43
N ILE A 96 10.81 -2.81 -1.68
CA ILE A 96 11.50 -1.52 -1.87
C ILE A 96 12.08 -1.41 -3.28
N GLN A 97 12.72 -2.46 -3.79
CA GLN A 97 13.26 -2.49 -5.15
C GLN A 97 12.16 -2.33 -6.19
N ASP A 98 11.03 -3.02 -6.03
CA ASP A 98 9.89 -2.93 -6.93
C ASP A 98 9.33 -1.49 -6.99
N ILE A 99 9.26 -0.78 -5.85
CA ILE A 99 8.81 0.63 -5.80
C ILE A 99 9.82 1.56 -6.48
N VAL A 100 11.11 1.38 -6.24
CA VAL A 100 12.15 2.23 -6.87
C VAL A 100 12.17 2.02 -8.38
N GLN A 101 11.98 0.78 -8.85
CA GLN A 101 11.90 0.48 -10.28
C GLN A 101 10.63 1.03 -10.91
N SER A 102 9.47 0.91 -10.25
CA SER A 102 8.20 1.43 -10.80
C SER A 102 8.21 2.95 -10.91
N THR A 103 8.78 3.64 -9.92
CA THR A 103 8.95 5.10 -9.95
C THR A 103 9.91 5.54 -11.05
N GLN A 104 11.00 4.81 -11.31
CA GLN A 104 11.92 5.13 -12.41
C GLN A 104 11.29 5.02 -13.80
N HIS A 105 10.42 4.02 -14.05
CA HIS A 105 9.75 3.90 -15.35
C HIS A 105 8.77 5.06 -15.62
N GLN A 106 8.09 5.58 -14.59
CA GLN A 106 7.19 6.74 -14.76
C GLN A 106 7.93 8.01 -15.23
N TYR A 107 9.20 8.20 -14.85
CA TYR A 107 9.98 9.39 -15.28
C TYR A 107 10.48 9.31 -16.74
N VAL A 108 10.54 8.12 -17.33
CA VAL A 108 11.04 7.95 -18.71
C VAL A 108 9.95 8.25 -19.74
N GLU A 109 8.67 8.03 -19.40
CA GLU A 109 7.54 8.33 -20.30
C GLU A 109 7.13 9.82 -20.32
N ASP A 110 7.51 10.60 -19.30
CA ASP A 110 7.20 12.03 -19.18
C ASP A 110 8.28 12.97 -19.77
N LEU A 111 9.37 12.43 -20.35
CA LEU A 111 10.39 13.23 -21.02
C LEU A 111 9.88 13.70 -22.41
N PRO A 112 9.92 15.01 -22.72
CA PRO A 112 9.57 15.48 -24.05
C PRO A 112 10.58 14.91 -25.07
N LEU A 113 10.06 14.39 -26.18
CA LEU A 113 10.87 13.99 -27.32
C LEU A 113 11.45 15.25 -27.96
N ASP A 114 12.77 15.44 -27.81
CA ASP A 114 13.56 16.43 -28.53
C ASP A 114 13.51 16.20 -30.06
#